data_AF-A0A6G2DA89-F1
#
_entry.id   AF-A0A6G2DA89-F1
#
_cell.length_a   1.000
_cell.length_b   1.000
_cell.length_c   1.000
_cell.angle_alpha   90.00
_cell.angle_beta   90.00
_cell.angle_gamma   90.00
#
_symmetry.space_group_name_H-M   'P 1'
#
loop_
_entity.id
_entity.type
_entity.pdbx_description
1 polymer ?
#
loop_
_entity_poly.entity_id
_entity_poly.type
_entity_poly.pdbx_seq_one_letter_code
_entity_poly.pdbx_strand_id
1 'polypeptide(L)'
;NYGKSPEFNVRRGTKFTSGKVEVFANVTESKIQDIKIYGDFFGIEDVAAVEDVLRGVKYEREDVLKALKTIDITRYFVGISREEIAEAVVG
;
A
#
# COMPACT_ATOMS: atom_id res chain seq x y z
N ASN A 1 -24.91 13.04 -5.87
CA ASN A 1 -23.62 13.59 -5.39
C ASN A 1 -22.51 12.72 -5.93
N TYR A 2 -22.00 13.05 -7.13
CA TYR A 2 -20.81 12.40 -7.69
C TYR A 2 -19.60 13.00 -6.98
N GLY A 3 -19.23 12.46 -5.83
CA GLY A 3 -17.92 12.75 -5.24
C GLY A 3 -16.86 12.36 -6.25
N LYS A 4 -15.96 13.28 -6.61
CA LYS A 4 -14.82 12.98 -7.48
C LYS A 4 -14.13 11.74 -6.90
N SER A 5 -14.07 10.66 -7.67
CA SER A 5 -13.16 9.56 -7.37
C SER A 5 -11.77 10.17 -7.18
N PRO A 6 -11.04 9.83 -6.10
CA PRO A 6 -9.71 10.37 -5.87
C PRO A 6 -8.87 10.11 -7.13
N GLU A 7 -8.28 11.16 -7.69
CA GLU A 7 -7.34 11.02 -8.79
C GLU A 7 -6.08 10.38 -8.24
N PHE A 8 -5.89 9.08 -8.51
CA PHE A 8 -4.63 8.40 -8.22
C PHE A 8 -3.59 8.88 -9.24
N ASN A 9 -2.58 9.62 -8.77
CA ASN A 9 -1.46 10.10 -9.58
C ASN A 9 -0.25 9.17 -9.57
N VAL A 10 -0.29 8.14 -8.72
CA VAL A 10 0.67 7.03 -8.68
C VAL A 10 -0.08 5.73 -8.97
N ARG A 11 0.48 4.92 -9.87
CA ARG A 11 0.06 3.54 -10.10
C ARG A 11 1.28 2.64 -10.23
N ARG A 12 1.35 1.60 -9.41
CA ARG A 12 2.42 0.61 -9.40
C ARG A 12 1.85 -0.80 -9.39
N GLY A 13 2.57 -1.73 -10.00
CA GLY A 13 2.18 -3.13 -10.05
C GLY A 13 3.40 -4.02 -9.97
N THR A 14 3.49 -4.82 -8.91
CA THR A 14 4.64 -5.69 -8.62
C THR A 14 4.15 -7.12 -8.51
N LYS A 15 4.77 -8.03 -9.27
CA LYS A 15 4.50 -9.48 -9.17
C LYS A 15 5.57 -10.10 -8.26
N PHE A 16 5.12 -10.64 -7.14
CA PHE A 16 5.90 -11.46 -6.23
C PHE A 16 5.63 -12.94 -6.49
N THR A 17 6.49 -13.81 -5.94
CA THR A 17 6.26 -15.26 -5.95
C THR A 17 4.92 -15.63 -5.31
N SER A 18 4.55 -14.92 -4.25
CA SER A 18 3.35 -15.20 -3.43
C SER A 18 2.12 -14.38 -3.84
N GLY A 19 2.16 -13.68 -4.98
CA GLY A 19 1.03 -12.88 -5.48
C GLY A 19 1.44 -11.58 -6.17
N LYS A 20 0.50 -10.94 -6.84
CA LYS A 20 0.60 -9.64 -7.48
C LYS A 20 0.00 -8.61 -6.54
N VAL A 21 0.69 -7.48 -6.38
CA VAL A 21 0.21 -6.31 -5.66
C VAL A 21 0.15 -5.14 -6.65
N GLU A 22 -1.00 -4.49 -6.74
CA GLU A 22 -1.22 -3.27 -7.51
C GLU A 22 -1.60 -2.13 -6.55
N VAL A 23 -0.79 -1.08 -6.54
CA VAL A 23 -0.97 0.09 -5.70
C VAL A 23 -1.44 1.25 -6.55
N PHE A 24 -2.52 1.89 -6.11
CA PHE A 24 -3.00 3.16 -6.64
C PHE A 24 -2.93 4.16 -5.50
N ALA A 25 -2.10 5.20 -5.62
CA ALA A 25 -1.96 6.20 -4.58
C ALA A 25 -2.20 7.61 -5.15
N ASN A 26 -2.81 8.46 -4.33
CA ASN A 26 -2.88 9.89 -4.57
C ASN A 26 -1.89 10.56 -3.62
N VAL A 27 -0.80 11.05 -4.18
CA VAL A 27 0.27 11.69 -3.43
C VAL A 27 0.21 13.20 -3.62
N THR A 28 0.00 13.95 -2.53
CA THR A 28 0.03 15.40 -2.55
C THR A 28 0.91 15.90 -1.41
N GLU A 29 1.68 16.97 -1.64
CA GLU A 29 2.60 17.53 -0.64
C GLU A 29 3.54 16.47 -0.02
N SER A 30 4.04 15.57 -0.88
CA SER A 30 4.92 14.44 -0.50
C SER A 30 4.30 13.43 0.48
N LYS A 31 2.97 13.42 0.65
CA LYS A 31 2.25 12.46 1.51
C LYS A 31 1.19 11.69 0.74
N ILE A 32 0.95 10.46 1.19
CA ILE A 32 -0.13 9.60 0.67
C ILE A 32 -1.46 10.15 1.22
N GLN A 33 -2.23 10.85 0.39
CA GLN A 33 -3.57 11.30 0.79
C GLN A 33 -4.56 10.14 0.78
N ASP A 34 -4.49 9.32 -0.26
CA ASP A 34 -5.29 8.11 -0.37
C ASP A 34 -4.51 7.02 -1.08
N ILE A 35 -4.85 5.77 -0.77
CA ILE A 35 -4.22 4.59 -1.32
C ILE A 35 -5.24 3.46 -1.42
N LYS A 36 -5.18 2.74 -2.55
CA LYS A 36 -5.91 1.51 -2.79
C LYS A 36 -4.94 0.41 -3.21
N ILE A 37 -5.08 -0.76 -2.60
CA ILE A 37 -4.26 -1.93 -2.87
C ILE A 37 -5.14 -3.04 -3.43
N TYR A 38 -4.82 -3.48 -4.64
CA TYR A 38 -5.48 -4.59 -5.32
C TYR A 38 -4.48 -5.70 -5.61
N GLY A 39 -4.95 -6.91 -5.89
CA GLY A 39 -4.06 -8.00 -6.25
C GLY A 39 -4.68 -9.38 -6.12
N ASP A 40 -3.84 -10.39 -6.37
CA ASP A 40 -4.13 -11.80 -6.14
C ASP A 40 -3.29 -12.37 -4.97
N PHE A 41 -2.79 -11.49 -4.09
CA PHE A 41 -2.13 -11.88 -2.85
C PHE A 41 -3.13 -12.45 -1.84
N PHE A 42 -2.64 -13.27 -0.91
CA PHE A 42 -3.46 -13.88 0.13
C PHE A 42 -3.19 -13.23 1.49
N GLY A 43 -4.24 -13.06 2.28
CA GLY A 43 -4.22 -12.57 3.66
C GLY A 43 -5.42 -13.16 4.41
N ILE A 44 -5.33 -13.22 5.73
CA ILE A 44 -6.44 -13.64 6.60
C ILE A 44 -7.29 -12.45 7.07
N GLU A 45 -6.82 -11.22 6.85
CA GLU A 45 -7.52 -9.97 7.12
C GLU A 45 -7.63 -9.09 5.87
N ASP A 46 -8.52 -8.11 5.93
CA ASP A 46 -8.75 -7.13 4.87
C ASP A 46 -7.55 -6.16 4.75
N VAL A 47 -7.06 -5.98 3.52
CA VAL A 47 -5.95 -5.07 3.20
C VAL A 47 -6.29 -3.60 3.48
N ALA A 48 -7.57 -3.26 3.64
CA ALA A 48 -8.00 -1.92 4.04
C ALA A 48 -7.29 -1.41 5.31
N ALA A 49 -6.96 -2.29 6.26
CA ALA A 49 -6.20 -1.90 7.46
C ALA A 49 -4.78 -1.43 7.14
N VAL A 50 -4.15 -2.00 6.10
CA VAL A 50 -2.84 -1.55 5.60
C VAL A 50 -2.96 -0.21 4.89
N GLU A 51 -4.00 -0.02 4.09
CA GLU A 51 -4.30 1.26 3.45
C GLU A 51 -4.45 2.38 4.50
N ASP A 52 -5.21 2.12 5.56
CA ASP A 52 -5.45 3.05 6.66
C ASP A 52 -4.14 3.50 7.34
N VAL A 53 -3.22 2.57 7.59
CA VAL A 53 -1.91 2.84 8.21
C VAL A 53 -1.02 3.71 7.30
N LEU A 54 -1.18 3.59 5.98
CA LEU A 54 -0.35 4.32 5.01
C LEU A 54 -0.91 5.71 4.66
N ARG A 55 -2.19 6.00 4.90
CA ARG A 55 -2.73 7.34 4.68
C ARG A 55 -2.07 8.35 5.64
N GLY A 56 -1.69 9.49 5.09
CA GLY A 56 -0.95 10.55 5.78
C GLY A 56 0.55 10.32 5.92
N VAL A 57 1.06 9.12 5.58
CA VAL A 57 2.49 8.80 5.62
C VAL A 57 3.21 9.53 4.49
N LYS A 58 4.43 9.97 4.74
CA LYS A 58 5.30 10.55 3.72
C LYS A 58 5.58 9.50 2.65
N TYR A 59 5.46 9.86 1.37
CA TYR A 59 5.66 8.94 0.25
C TYR A 59 7.16 8.72 -0.01
N GLU A 60 7.83 8.13 0.98
CA GLU A 60 9.24 7.76 0.98
C GLU A 60 9.40 6.36 1.60
N ARG A 61 10.37 5.58 1.10
CA ARG A 61 10.54 4.17 1.48
C ARG A 61 10.66 3.97 2.99
N GLU A 62 11.44 4.82 3.65
CA GLU A 62 11.72 4.70 5.09
C GLU A 62 10.48 4.95 5.94
N ASP A 63 9.69 5.98 5.62
CA ASP A 63 8.46 6.32 6.33
C ASP A 63 7.36 5.27 6.10
N VAL A 64 7.20 4.79 4.86
CA VAL A 64 6.27 3.70 4.55
C VAL A 64 6.66 2.43 5.30
N LEU A 65 7.93 2.03 5.25
CA LEU A 65 8.41 0.86 5.99
C LEU A 65 8.21 1.02 7.51
N LYS A 66 8.42 2.22 8.05
CA LYS A 66 8.20 2.52 9.46
C LYS A 66 6.73 2.40 9.86
N ALA A 67 5.81 2.87 9.03
CA ALA A 67 4.37 2.70 9.25
C ALA A 67 3.96 1.22 9.22
N LEU A 68 4.45 0.46 8.22
CA LEU A 68 4.17 -0.98 8.11
C LEU A 68 4.72 -1.81 9.28
N LYS A 69 5.75 -1.33 10.00
CA LYS A 69 6.26 -1.99 11.21
C LYS A 69 5.30 -1.91 12.40
N THR A 70 4.28 -1.05 12.35
CA THR A 70 3.28 -0.90 13.44
C THR A 70 2.21 -1.98 13.41
N ILE A 71 2.16 -2.79 12.35
CA ILE A 71 1.20 -3.87 12.14
C ILE A 71 1.89 -5.19 11.78
N ASP A 72 1.21 -6.30 12.01
CA ASP A 72 1.68 -7.60 11.54
C ASP A 72 1.31 -7.81 10.07
N ILE A 73 2.25 -7.46 9.17
CA ILE A 73 2.06 -7.53 7.72
C ILE A 73 1.64 -8.92 7.22
N THR A 74 2.02 -9.97 7.94
CA THR A 74 1.78 -11.37 7.52
C THR A 74 0.30 -11.74 7.56
N ARG A 75 -0.53 -10.97 8.29
CA ARG A 75 -1.99 -11.11 8.32
C ARG A 75 -2.65 -10.65 7.03
N TYR A 76 -2.01 -9.75 6.27
CA TYR A 76 -2.54 -9.15 5.05
C TYR A 76 -1.87 -9.68 3.79
N PHE A 77 -0.58 -10.04 3.89
CA PHE A 77 0.21 -10.55 2.78
C PHE A 77 1.05 -11.76 3.19
N VAL A 78 0.51 -12.96 2.96
CA VAL A 78 1.20 -14.22 3.21
C VAL A 78 2.34 -14.37 2.21
N GLY A 79 3.57 -14.51 2.71
CA GLY A 79 4.75 -14.72 1.87
C GLY A 79 5.23 -13.49 1.11
N ILE A 80 4.83 -12.28 1.52
CA ILE A 80 5.39 -11.00 1.05
C ILE A 80 5.79 -10.18 2.28
N SER A 81 7.06 -9.79 2.35
CA SER A 81 7.61 -9.04 3.48
C SER A 81 7.16 -7.58 3.50
N ARG A 82 7.26 -6.92 4.66
CA ARG A 82 6.97 -5.47 4.77
C ARG A 82 7.93 -4.64 3.93
N GLU A 83 9.17 -5.09 3.74
CA GLU A 83 10.18 -4.45 2.89
C GLU A 83 9.80 -4.51 1.42
N GLU A 84 9.23 -5.64 0.98
CA GLU A 84 8.68 -5.81 -0.37
C GLU A 84 7.43 -4.97 -0.60
N ILE A 85 6.51 -4.91 0.37
CA ILE A 85 5.32 -4.04 0.28
C ILE A 85 5.73 -2.57 0.27
N ALA A 86 6.70 -2.16 1.10
CA ALA A 86 7.20 -0.79 1.07
C ALA A 86 7.76 -0.44 -0.33
N GLU A 87 8.51 -1.36 -0.95
CA GLU A 87 8.98 -1.17 -2.32
C GLU A 87 7.85 -1.11 -3.33
N ALA A 88 6.84 -1.98 -3.25
CA ALA A 88 5.69 -1.93 -4.16
C ALA A 88 4.90 -0.61 -4.07
N VAL A 89 4.91 0.04 -2.90
CA VAL A 89 4.25 1.33 -2.69
C VAL A 89 5.04 2.49 -3.28
N VAL A 90 6.36 2.57 -3.08
CA VAL A 90 7.15 3.77 -3.44
C VAL A 90 8.17 3.58 -4.57
N GLY A 91 8.63 2.37 -4.83
CA GLY A 91 9.74 2.02 -5.75
C GLY A 91 9.30 1.82 -7.18
#